data_AF-A0A506RP58-F1
#
_entry.id   AF-A0A506RP58-F1
#
_cell.length_a   1.000
_cell.length_b   1.000
_cell.length_c   1.000
_cell.angle_alpha   90.00
_cell.angle_beta   90.00
_cell.angle_gamma   90.00
#
_symmetry.space_group_name_H-M   'P 1'
#
loop_
_entity.id
_entity.type
_entity.pdbx_description
1 polymer ?
#
loop_
_entity_poly.entity_id
_entity_poly.type
_entity_poly.pdbx_seq_one_letter_code
_entity_poly.pdbx_strand_id
1 'polypeptide(L)'
;MKFALLLFLILNLSGCISTIGDNVAYVTGEVSEECTLRFKNEQTENRNHQTRVINGKFAADFTISPSPSDYELSIECQGNTILKRNVSLPNQQKELNLGVIYSAKT
;
A
#
# COMPACT_ATOMS: atom_id res chain seq x y z
N MET A 1 -4.19 49.16 5.43
CA MET A 1 -3.98 48.33 4.22
C MET A 1 -2.79 47.35 4.34
N LYS A 2 -2.29 47.02 5.54
CA LYS A 2 -1.17 46.07 5.75
C LYS A 2 -1.60 44.67 6.20
N PHE A 3 -2.79 44.53 6.78
CA PHE A 3 -3.32 43.25 7.29
C PHE A 3 -3.95 42.35 6.22
N ALA A 4 -4.34 42.92 5.07
CA ALA A 4 -4.95 42.15 3.98
C ALA A 4 -3.95 41.20 3.29
N LEU A 5 -2.68 41.60 3.20
CA LEU A 5 -1.62 40.80 2.58
C LEU A 5 -1.23 39.58 3.43
N LEU A 6 -1.32 39.72 4.77
CA LEU A 6 -1.03 38.65 5.71
C LEU A 6 -2.11 37.55 5.69
N LEU A 7 -3.38 37.93 5.51
CA LEU A 7 -4.49 36.99 5.37
C LEU A 7 -4.41 36.17 4.07
N PHE A 8 -3.92 36.77 2.98
CA PHE A 8 -3.75 36.07 1.70
C PHE A 8 -2.63 35.03 1.74
N LEU A 9 -1.58 35.26 2.53
CA LEU A 9 -0.46 34.33 2.66
C LEU A 9 -0.85 33.05 3.42
N ILE A 10 -1.71 33.17 4.44
CA ILE A 10 -2.14 32.04 5.29
C ILE A 10 -3.08 31.09 4.52
N LEU A 11 -3.86 31.60 3.57
CA LEU A 11 -4.77 30.81 2.73
C LEU A 11 -4.07 29.97 1.64
N ASN A 12 -2.81 30.25 1.33
CA ASN A 12 -2.04 29.46 0.35
C ASN A 12 -1.20 28.35 1.00
N LEU A 13 -1.18 28.27 2.34
CA LEU A 13 -0.49 27.22 3.11
C LEU A 13 -1.39 26.01 3.40
N SER A 14 -2.68 26.08 3.10
CA SER A 14 -3.58 24.92 3.23
C SER A 14 -3.42 23.99 2.03
N GLY A 15 -2.38 23.17 2.08
CA GLY A 15 -2.56 21.76 1.79
C GLY A 15 -2.09 21.27 0.43
N CYS A 16 -0.81 20.90 0.34
CA CYS A 16 -0.49 19.63 -0.32
C CYS A 16 -1.02 18.49 0.57
N ILE A 17 -2.34 18.35 0.66
CA ILE A 17 -2.93 17.14 1.24
C ILE A 17 -2.77 16.10 0.15
N SER A 18 -1.68 15.33 0.20
CA SER A 18 -1.50 14.13 -0.60
C SER A 18 -2.55 13.11 -0.16
N THR A 19 -3.78 13.29 -0.62
CA THR A 19 -4.80 12.27 -0.51
C THR A 19 -4.35 11.10 -1.36
N ILE A 20 -4.05 9.97 -0.71
CA ILE A 20 -3.94 8.67 -1.38
C ILE A 20 -5.16 8.55 -2.30
N GLY A 21 -4.91 8.40 -3.60
CA GLY A 21 -5.97 8.43 -4.61
C GLY A 21 -7.02 7.35 -4.34
N ASP A 22 -8.26 7.61 -4.70
CA ASP A 22 -9.31 6.60 -4.67
C ASP A 22 -8.81 5.37 -5.45
N ASN A 23 -8.89 4.19 -4.83
CA ASN A 23 -8.38 2.91 -5.36
C ASN A 23 -6.86 2.68 -5.26
N VAL A 24 -6.18 3.33 -4.31
CA VAL A 24 -4.80 2.99 -3.95
C VAL A 24 -4.76 2.28 -2.60
N ALA A 25 -4.10 1.13 -2.55
CA ALA A 25 -3.72 0.47 -1.30
C ALA A 25 -2.27 0.81 -0.97
N TYR A 26 -2.02 1.30 0.23
CA TYR A 26 -0.68 1.55 0.75
C TYR A 26 -0.32 0.47 1.77
N VAL A 27 0.84 -0.16 1.61
CA VAL A 27 1.29 -1.28 2.46
C VAL A 27 2.66 -0.96 3.02
N THR A 28 2.82 -1.12 4.33
CA THR A 28 4.09 -0.91 5.04
C THR A 28 4.49 -2.16 5.81
N GLY A 29 5.79 -2.33 6.02
CA GLY A 29 6.31 -3.45 6.81
C GLY A 29 7.83 -3.57 6.74
N GLU A 30 8.34 -4.67 7.28
CA GLU A 30 9.76 -5.02 7.23
C GLU A 30 9.92 -6.51 6.90
N VAL A 31 10.78 -6.82 5.93
CA VAL A 31 11.17 -8.19 5.55
C VAL A 31 12.66 -8.39 5.73
N SER A 32 13.08 -9.60 6.10
CA SER A 32 14.50 -9.93 6.33
C SER A 32 15.32 -10.11 5.05
N GLU A 33 14.67 -10.27 3.91
CA GLU A 33 15.27 -10.56 2.61
C GLU A 33 14.43 -9.99 1.47
N GLU A 34 14.91 -10.12 0.24
CA GLU A 34 14.14 -9.72 -0.94
C GLU A 34 12.93 -10.66 -1.13
N CYS A 35 11.75 -10.05 -1.19
CA CYS A 35 10.48 -10.73 -1.31
C CYS A 35 9.59 -10.07 -2.36
N THR A 36 8.56 -10.77 -2.78
CA THR A 36 7.53 -10.31 -3.70
C THR A 36 6.22 -10.15 -2.96
N LEU A 37 5.72 -8.91 -2.87
CA LEU A 37 4.41 -8.56 -2.34
C LEU A 37 3.40 -8.51 -3.48
N ARG A 38 2.26 -9.19 -3.34
CA ARG A 38 1.23 -9.28 -4.38
C ARG A 38 -0.18 -9.18 -3.82
N PHE A 39 -1.02 -8.42 -4.53
CA PHE A 39 -2.48 -8.47 -4.40
C PHE A 39 -3.08 -9.33 -5.52
N LYS A 40 -4.03 -10.20 -5.19
CA LYS A 40 -4.77 -10.99 -6.17
C LYS A 40 -6.26 -10.93 -5.90
N ASN A 41 -7.07 -10.76 -6.93
CA ASN A 41 -8.52 -10.84 -6.86
C ASN A 41 -9.02 -11.89 -7.86
N GLU A 42 -10.10 -12.60 -7.54
CA GLU A 42 -10.65 -13.68 -8.38
C GLU A 42 -11.11 -13.19 -9.76
N GLN A 43 -11.47 -11.92 -9.88
CA GLN A 43 -11.97 -11.29 -11.10
C GLN A 43 -10.86 -10.69 -11.98
N THR A 44 -9.62 -10.64 -11.49
CA THR A 44 -8.48 -10.10 -12.24
C THR A 44 -7.48 -11.19 -12.58
N GLU A 45 -7.20 -11.38 -13.87
CA GLU A 45 -6.00 -12.08 -14.32
C GLU A 45 -4.75 -11.46 -13.66
N ASN A 46 -3.73 -12.26 -13.33
CA ASN A 46 -2.48 -11.77 -12.73
C ASN A 46 -1.91 -10.60 -13.54
N ARG A 47 -2.00 -9.35 -13.04
CA ARG A 47 -1.44 -8.19 -13.72
C ARG A 47 -0.19 -7.70 -12.99
N ASN A 48 0.85 -7.35 -13.74
CA ASN A 48 2.15 -6.90 -13.20
C ASN A 48 2.07 -5.71 -12.23
N HIS A 49 1.04 -4.87 -12.32
CA HIS A 49 0.87 -3.73 -11.41
C HIS A 49 0.37 -4.12 -10.01
N GLN A 50 -0.04 -5.37 -9.81
CA GLN A 50 -0.47 -5.90 -8.52
C GLN A 50 0.69 -6.51 -7.72
N THR A 51 1.92 -6.43 -8.24
CA THR A 51 3.12 -7.02 -7.65
C THR A 51 4.21 -5.96 -7.41
N ARG A 52 4.93 -6.09 -6.31
CA ARG A 52 6.09 -5.27 -5.95
C ARG A 52 7.19 -6.14 -5.35
N VAL A 53 8.43 -5.88 -5.74
CA VAL A 53 9.60 -6.40 -5.02
C VAL A 53 9.83 -5.50 -3.80
N ILE A 54 10.02 -6.11 -2.63
CA ILE A 54 10.23 -5.44 -1.34
C ILE A 54 11.47 -6.04 -0.66
N ASN A 55 12.20 -5.24 0.11
CA ASN A 55 13.39 -5.67 0.85
C ASN A 55 13.59 -4.73 2.06
N GLY A 56 14.01 -5.28 3.20
CA GLY A 56 14.17 -4.52 4.44
C GLY A 56 12.87 -3.83 4.84
N LYS A 57 12.98 -2.59 5.33
CA LYS A 57 11.83 -1.72 5.60
C LYS A 57 11.26 -1.20 4.28
N PHE A 58 9.96 -1.39 4.07
CA PHE A 58 9.29 -1.02 2.83
C PHE A 58 8.01 -0.23 3.07
N ALA A 59 7.66 0.55 2.05
CA ALA A 59 6.42 1.27 1.88
C ALA A 59 6.05 1.22 0.40
N ALA A 60 4.92 0.61 0.06
CA ALA A 60 4.53 0.33 -1.31
C ALA A 60 3.07 0.67 -1.56
N ASP A 61 2.80 1.34 -2.68
CA ASP A 61 1.47 1.65 -3.16
C ASP A 61 1.07 0.75 -4.34
N PHE A 62 -0.21 0.39 -4.36
CA PHE A 62 -0.81 -0.47 -5.37
C PHE A 62 -2.07 0.18 -5.89
N THR A 63 -2.19 0.26 -7.21
CA THR A 63 -3.45 0.60 -7.86
C THR A 63 -4.35 -0.63 -7.87
N ILE A 64 -5.54 -0.48 -7.32
CA ILE A 64 -6.50 -1.56 -7.08
C ILE A 64 -7.67 -1.38 -8.05
N SER A 65 -7.99 -2.41 -8.81
CA SER A 65 -9.15 -2.44 -9.70
C SER A 65 -9.54 -3.89 -9.94
N PRO A 66 -10.83 -4.27 -9.82
CA PRO A 66 -11.98 -3.43 -9.47
C PRO A 66 -12.03 -3.05 -7.97
N SER A 67 -12.69 -1.94 -7.65
CA SER A 67 -12.87 -1.46 -6.27
C SER A 67 -14.33 -1.05 -6.04
N PRO A 68 -14.95 -1.37 -4.88
CA PRO A 68 -14.41 -2.20 -3.79
C PRO A 68 -14.40 -3.70 -4.12
N SER A 69 -13.39 -4.43 -3.65
CA SER A 69 -13.32 -5.88 -3.80
C SER A 69 -12.45 -6.55 -2.72
N ASP A 70 -12.60 -7.86 -2.57
CA ASP A 70 -11.78 -8.68 -1.69
C ASP A 70 -10.51 -9.11 -2.42
N TYR A 71 -9.37 -8.86 -1.80
CA TYR A 71 -8.06 -9.22 -2.34
C TYR A 71 -7.34 -10.18 -1.42
N GLU A 72 -6.65 -11.15 -2.00
CA GLU A 72 -5.64 -11.96 -1.35
C GLU A 72 -4.30 -11.19 -1.42
N LEU A 73 -3.82 -10.76 -0.26
CA LEU A 73 -2.48 -10.22 -0.07
C LEU A 73 -1.52 -11.38 0.24
N SER A 74 -0.44 -11.49 -0.53
CA SER A 74 0.58 -12.52 -0.34
C SER A 74 1.98 -11.92 -0.37
N ILE A 75 2.89 -12.48 0.44
CA ILE A 75 4.33 -12.21 0.37
C ILE A 75 5.06 -13.52 0.15
N GLU A 76 5.90 -13.53 -0.89
CA GLU A 76 6.71 -14.66 -1.28
C GLU A 76 8.19 -14.30 -1.23
N CYS A 77 8.98 -15.02 -0.44
CA CYS A 77 10.43 -14.85 -0.33
C CYS A 77 11.10 -16.14 -0.79
N GLN A 78 12.06 -16.06 -1.72
CA GLN A 78 12.79 -17.24 -2.23
C GLN A 78 11.87 -18.39 -2.72
N GLY A 79 10.71 -18.06 -3.31
CA GLY A 79 9.74 -19.05 -3.78
C GLY A 79 8.80 -19.61 -2.72
N ASN A 80 8.94 -19.19 -1.45
CA ASN A 80 8.08 -19.62 -0.34
C ASN A 80 7.10 -18.51 0.05
N THR A 81 5.80 -18.83 0.12
CA THR A 81 4.79 -17.89 0.64
C THR A 81 4.90 -17.80 2.16
N ILE A 82 5.31 -16.64 2.68
CA ILE A 82 5.50 -16.40 4.13
C ILE A 82 4.34 -15.63 4.77
N LEU A 83 3.52 -14.95 3.97
CA LEU A 83 2.31 -14.27 4.41
C LEU A 83 1.21 -14.52 3.39
N LYS A 84 0.00 -14.81 3.88
CA LYS A 84 -1.20 -14.88 3.06
C LYS A 84 -2.41 -14.41 3.87
N ARG A 85 -3.12 -13.38 3.43
CA ARG A 85 -4.29 -12.82 4.12
C ARG A 85 -5.29 -12.22 3.13
N ASN A 86 -6.58 -12.36 3.41
CA ASN A 86 -7.63 -11.66 2.68
C ASN A 86 -7.85 -10.26 3.26
N VAL A 87 -7.96 -9.26 2.40
CA VAL A 87 -8.17 -7.85 2.74
C VAL A 87 -9.24 -7.25 1.83
N SER A 88 -10.23 -6.57 2.43
CA SER A 88 -11.27 -5.85 1.67
C SER A 88 -10.84 -4.41 1.44
N LEU A 89 -10.69 -4.02 0.17
CA LEU A 89 -10.27 -2.68 -0.24
C LEU A 89 -11.44 -1.96 -0.95
N PRO A 90 -11.58 -0.62 -0.79
CA PRO A 90 -10.73 0.30 -0.03
C PRO A 90 -11.15 0.45 1.44
N ASN A 91 -12.05 -0.39 1.93
CA ASN A 91 -12.98 -0.02 3.00
C ASN A 91 -12.46 -0.07 4.45
N GLN A 92 -11.19 -0.40 4.72
CA GLN A 92 -10.79 -0.57 6.13
C GLN A 92 -9.58 0.24 6.60
N GLN A 93 -8.54 0.50 5.81
CA GLN A 93 -7.40 1.31 6.28
C GLN A 93 -6.73 2.01 5.08
N LYS A 94 -6.40 3.31 5.22
CA LYS A 94 -5.58 4.04 4.24
C LYS A 94 -4.18 3.43 4.10
N GLU A 95 -3.75 2.66 5.11
CA GLU A 95 -2.45 1.99 5.21
C GLU A 95 -2.63 0.60 5.82
N LEU A 96 -2.07 -0.43 5.17
CA LEU A 96 -1.96 -1.79 5.68
C LEU A 96 -0.56 -2.00 6.26
N ASN A 97 -0.42 -1.87 7.57
CA ASN A 97 0.84 -2.16 8.25
C ASN A 97 0.94 -3.65 8.60
N LEU A 98 1.95 -4.32 8.04
CA LEU A 98 2.19 -5.76 8.21
C LEU A 98 3.17 -6.10 9.33
N GLY A 99 3.79 -5.10 9.96
CA GLY A 99 4.83 -5.29 10.97
C GLY A 99 6.11 -5.91 10.39
N VAL A 100 6.86 -6.60 11.25
CA VAL A 100 8.06 -7.36 10.85
C VAL A 100 7.65 -8.78 10.47
N ILE A 101 8.02 -9.20 9.27
CA ILE A 101 7.65 -10.50 8.71
C ILE A 101 8.92 -11.32 8.54
N TYR A 102 8.97 -12.45 9.24
CA TYR A 102 10.10 -13.36 9.22
C TYR A 102 9.81 -14.53 8.28
N SER A 103 10.79 -14.85 7.43
CA SER A 103 10.80 -16.10 6.68
C SER A 103 11.08 -17.24 7.66
N ALA A 104 10.10 -18.13 7.87
CA ALA A 104 10.33 -19.37 8.60
C ALA A 104 11.21 -20.26 7.72
N LYS A 105 12.53 -20.15 7.88
CA LYS A 105 13.46 -21.15 7.35
C LYS A 105 13.17 -22.47 8.06
N THR A 106 12.43 -23.34 7.39
CA THR A 106 12.39 -24.79 7.69
C THR A 106 13.42 -25.51 6.84
#